data_AF-A0A1R1QB16-F1
#
_entry.id   AF-A0A1R1QB16-F1
#
_cell.length_a   1.000
_cell.length_b   1.000
_cell.length_c   1.000
_cell.angle_alpha   90.00
_cell.angle_beta   90.00
_cell.angle_gamma   90.00
#
_symmetry.space_group_name_H-M   'P 1'
#
loop_
_entity.id
_entity.type
_entity.pdbx_description
1 polymer ?
#
loop_
_entity_poly.entity_id
_entity_poly.type
_entity_poly.pdbx_seq_one_letter_code
_entity_poly.pdbx_strand_id
1 'polypeptide(L)'
;MGTKKKIGLGVASAALGLALVGGGTWAAFNDIETTQATYAAGTLDLNAKDTSARVSLSNLKPGDKFKKEFEFKNDGSLAIKEVLMQLGYSNFVDAKAKNGGKNSAEDFLKQFKVSLLTVGVEGGNGYPKNIILDSANLYDLYNMSAKKDKAAYEKVKKLIEPGFLHDNGKINVATINGKTAPEYDGVPKDPFDFDKVEMVIEFVNDTTTDSSGKMLQNKYQGDSVELDFSFEATQWNGLTIDGKKHADENGYVKENERAHSEDK
;
A
#
# COMPACT_ATOMS: atom_id res chain seq x y z
N MET A 1 -20.36 29.73 46.10
CA MET A 1 -20.30 29.31 44.68
C MET A 1 -19.80 27.87 44.62
N GLY A 2 -20.71 26.92 44.36
CA GLY A 2 -20.48 25.49 44.57
C GLY A 2 -19.57 24.83 43.54
N THR A 3 -18.91 23.76 43.97
CA THR A 3 -17.96 22.90 43.25
C THR A 3 -18.41 22.50 41.84
N LYS A 4 -19.73 22.43 41.58
CA LYS A 4 -20.32 22.17 40.26
C LYS A 4 -19.98 23.25 39.20
N LYS A 5 -19.92 24.54 39.57
CA LYS A 5 -19.50 25.63 38.65
C LYS A 5 -17.99 25.56 38.34
N LYS A 6 -17.17 25.10 39.29
CA LYS A 6 -15.72 24.95 39.10
C LYS A 6 -15.38 23.74 38.21
N ILE A 7 -16.13 22.64 38.33
CA ILE A 7 -16.00 21.47 37.43
C ILE A 7 -16.47 21.83 36.02
N GLY A 8 -17.62 22.50 35.87
CA GLY A 8 -18.12 22.93 34.56
C GLY A 8 -17.18 23.90 33.84
N LEU A 9 -16.54 24.83 34.57
CA LEU A 9 -15.53 25.73 34.01
C LEU A 9 -14.23 24.99 33.66
N GLY A 10 -13.82 24.00 34.47
CA GLY A 10 -12.65 23.16 34.19
C GLY A 10 -12.81 22.29 32.94
N VAL A 11 -14.00 21.68 32.76
CA VAL A 11 -14.33 20.90 31.56
C VAL A 11 -14.40 21.81 30.31
N ALA A 12 -14.98 23.00 30.44
CA ALA A 12 -15.02 23.97 29.34
C ALA A 12 -13.61 24.43 28.93
N SER A 13 -12.72 24.73 29.90
CA SER A 13 -11.34 25.11 29.63
C SER A 13 -10.51 23.96 29.05
N ALA A 14 -10.73 22.72 29.49
CA ALA A 14 -10.09 21.54 28.90
C ALA A 14 -10.56 21.32 27.46
N ALA A 15 -11.85 21.46 27.18
CA ALA A 15 -12.40 21.35 25.82
C ALA A 15 -11.86 22.46 24.89
N LEU A 16 -11.74 23.69 25.37
CA LEU A 16 -11.15 24.80 24.61
C LEU A 16 -9.64 24.61 24.40
N GLY A 17 -8.92 24.08 25.39
CA GLY A 17 -7.51 23.71 25.25
C GLY A 17 -7.31 22.63 24.18
N LEU A 18 -8.12 21.56 24.22
CA LEU A 18 -8.10 20.50 23.20
C LEU A 18 -8.50 21.03 21.81
N ALA A 19 -9.47 21.94 21.73
CA ALA A 19 -9.88 22.56 20.47
C ALA A 19 -8.79 23.47 19.86
N LEU A 20 -8.07 24.25 20.69
CA LEU A 20 -6.94 25.07 20.25
C LEU A 20 -5.73 24.22 19.81
N VAL A 21 -5.50 23.08 20.47
CA VAL A 21 -4.46 22.11 20.12
C VAL A 21 -4.75 21.44 18.77
N GLY A 22 -6.01 21.06 18.52
CA GLY A 22 -6.45 20.56 17.22
C GLY A 22 -6.39 21.63 16.11
N GLY A 23 -6.78 22.87 16.43
CA GLY A 23 -6.75 23.99 15.48
C GLY A 23 -5.34 24.45 15.09
N GLY A 24 -4.39 24.47 16.04
CA GLY A 24 -3.01 24.94 15.79
C GLY A 24 -2.21 24.05 14.85
N THR A 25 -2.49 22.74 14.87
CA THR A 25 -1.82 21.75 14.00
C THR A 25 -2.40 21.77 12.60
N TRP A 26 -3.73 21.83 12.49
CA TRP A 26 -4.38 22.02 11.21
C TRP A 26 -3.92 23.32 10.53
N ALA A 27 -3.79 24.42 11.29
CA ALA A 27 -3.26 25.67 10.77
C ALA A 27 -1.79 25.58 10.33
N ALA A 28 -0.94 24.84 11.07
CA ALA A 28 0.45 24.63 10.66
C ALA A 28 0.50 23.92 9.30
N PHE A 29 -0.09 22.73 9.17
CA PHE A 29 -0.03 22.00 7.91
C PHE A 29 -0.82 22.64 6.75
N ASN A 30 -1.83 23.46 7.04
CA ASN A 30 -2.61 24.16 6.00
C ASN A 30 -1.93 25.43 5.45
N ASP A 31 -0.78 25.85 6.00
CA ASP A 31 -0.01 27.02 5.53
C ASP A 31 0.87 26.72 4.29
N ILE A 32 0.71 25.55 3.67
CA ILE A 32 1.46 25.11 2.47
C ILE A 32 0.48 24.99 1.30
N GLU A 33 0.81 25.61 0.16
CA GLU A 33 -0.06 25.65 -1.03
C GLU A 33 -0.46 24.25 -1.51
N THR A 34 -1.76 24.00 -1.57
CA THR A 34 -2.37 22.68 -1.84
C THR A 34 -2.00 22.18 -3.24
N THR A 35 -1.07 21.24 -3.34
CA THR A 35 -0.81 20.53 -4.59
C THR A 35 -1.83 19.41 -4.72
N GLN A 36 -2.65 19.42 -5.77
CA GLN A 36 -3.63 18.36 -6.02
C GLN A 36 -2.92 17.02 -6.26
N ALA A 37 -3.23 16.01 -5.45
CA ALA A 37 -2.78 14.65 -5.68
C ALA A 37 -3.53 14.08 -6.90
N THR A 38 -2.81 13.97 -8.03
CA THR A 38 -3.38 13.48 -9.29
C THR A 38 -3.84 12.03 -9.17
N TYR A 39 -5.15 11.82 -9.29
CA TYR A 39 -5.80 10.51 -9.32
C TYR A 39 -5.63 9.90 -10.71
N ALA A 40 -4.61 9.08 -10.91
CA ALA A 40 -4.44 8.29 -12.13
C ALA A 40 -4.51 6.81 -11.79
N ALA A 41 -5.54 6.11 -12.24
CA ALA A 41 -5.50 4.65 -12.36
C ALA A 41 -4.42 4.31 -13.40
N GLY A 42 -3.55 3.35 -13.09
CA GLY A 42 -2.46 2.94 -13.98
C GLY A 42 -2.59 1.46 -14.31
N THR A 43 -2.67 1.12 -15.59
CA THR A 43 -2.54 -0.25 -16.07
C THR A 43 -1.06 -0.63 -16.09
N LEU A 44 -0.72 -1.74 -15.44
CA LEU A 44 0.63 -2.28 -15.38
C LEU A 44 0.73 -3.51 -16.29
N ASP A 45 1.57 -3.42 -17.32
CA ASP A 45 1.94 -4.56 -18.15
C ASP A 45 2.95 -5.43 -17.39
N LEU A 46 2.55 -6.67 -17.10
CA LEU A 46 3.37 -7.64 -16.36
C LEU A 46 4.49 -8.26 -17.21
N ASN A 47 4.55 -7.96 -18.51
CA ASN A 47 5.63 -8.38 -19.41
C ASN A 47 6.75 -7.36 -19.51
N ALA A 48 6.54 -6.16 -18.96
CA ALA A 48 7.58 -5.15 -18.93
C ALA A 48 8.73 -5.60 -18.02
N LYS A 49 9.96 -5.32 -18.45
CA LYS A 49 11.18 -5.69 -17.72
C LYS A 49 11.26 -5.05 -16.33
N ASP A 50 10.61 -3.89 -16.16
CA ASP A 50 10.51 -3.16 -14.90
C ASP A 50 9.10 -2.58 -14.75
N THR A 51 8.28 -3.26 -13.95
CA THR A 51 6.90 -2.84 -13.69
C THR A 51 6.86 -2.09 -12.36
N SER A 52 6.80 -0.75 -12.41
CA SER A 52 6.86 0.10 -11.21
C SER A 52 5.84 1.23 -11.22
N ALA A 53 5.40 1.64 -10.04
CA ALA A 53 4.52 2.78 -9.85
C ALA A 53 5.05 3.69 -8.75
N ARG A 54 5.05 4.99 -9.04
CA ARG A 54 5.51 6.02 -8.11
C ARG A 54 4.35 6.76 -7.49
N VAL A 55 4.46 7.03 -6.20
CA VAL A 55 3.50 7.84 -5.44
C VAL A 55 4.28 8.90 -4.67
N SER A 56 4.04 10.17 -4.98
CA SER A 56 4.62 11.28 -4.21
C SER A 56 3.73 11.59 -3.01
N LEU A 57 4.31 11.49 -1.81
CA LEU A 57 3.71 11.98 -0.57
C LEU A 57 4.31 13.35 -0.27
N SER A 58 3.59 14.41 -0.63
CA SER A 58 4.03 15.79 -0.41
C SER A 58 2.85 16.68 -0.04
N ASN A 59 3.14 17.75 0.72
CA ASN A 59 2.16 18.69 1.22
C ASN A 59 0.93 18.04 1.87
N LEU A 60 1.15 17.37 3.00
CA LEU A 60 0.11 16.63 3.69
C LEU A 60 -0.06 17.05 5.14
N LYS A 61 -1.29 16.94 5.63
CA LYS A 61 -1.58 17.04 7.06
C LYS A 61 -1.99 15.68 7.66
N PRO A 62 -1.77 15.48 8.97
CA PRO A 62 -2.27 14.30 9.65
C PRO A 62 -3.78 14.10 9.43
N GLY A 63 -4.16 12.88 9.09
CA GLY A 63 -5.52 12.48 8.68
C GLY A 63 -5.74 12.42 7.17
N ASP A 64 -4.86 13.01 6.35
CA ASP A 64 -4.97 12.91 4.89
C ASP A 64 -4.78 11.47 4.41
N LYS A 65 -5.51 11.12 3.35
CA LYS A 65 -5.48 9.78 2.73
C LYS A 65 -5.24 9.90 1.23
N PHE A 66 -4.35 9.05 0.74
CA PHE A 66 -4.15 8.81 -0.68
C PHE A 66 -4.73 7.48 -1.06
N LYS A 67 -5.25 7.41 -2.28
CA LYS A 67 -5.68 6.17 -2.89
C LYS A 67 -5.01 6.01 -4.24
N LYS A 68 -4.56 4.79 -4.53
CA LYS A 68 -4.00 4.43 -5.82
C LYS A 68 -4.57 3.07 -6.21
N GLU A 69 -5.16 3.00 -7.39
CA GLU A 69 -5.64 1.76 -7.98
C GLU A 69 -4.60 1.23 -8.97
N PHE A 70 -4.35 -0.08 -8.88
CA PHE A 70 -3.51 -0.83 -9.80
C PHE A 70 -4.38 -1.83 -10.54
N GLU A 71 -4.26 -1.81 -11.87
CA GLU A 71 -4.86 -2.81 -12.74
C GLU A 71 -3.70 -3.56 -13.42
N PHE A 72 -3.66 -4.87 -13.24
CA PHE A 72 -2.59 -5.71 -13.79
C PHE A 72 -3.06 -6.36 -15.08
N LYS A 73 -2.22 -6.33 -16.12
CA LYS A 73 -2.52 -6.94 -17.41
C LYS A 73 -1.41 -7.91 -17.81
N ASN A 74 -1.78 -9.14 -18.15
CA ASN A 74 -0.89 -10.15 -18.72
C ASN A 74 -1.01 -10.17 -20.24
N ASP A 75 -0.23 -9.34 -20.95
CA ASP A 75 -0.12 -9.38 -22.41
C ASP A 75 0.88 -10.45 -22.93
N GLY A 76 1.26 -11.40 -22.06
CA GLY A 76 2.32 -12.38 -22.30
C GLY A 76 1.83 -13.67 -22.93
N SER A 77 2.77 -14.59 -23.22
CA SER A 77 2.42 -15.94 -23.67
C SER A 77 2.35 -16.97 -22.54
N LEU A 78 2.73 -16.62 -21.31
CA LEU A 78 2.83 -17.56 -20.19
C LEU A 78 1.88 -17.15 -19.07
N ALA A 79 1.36 -18.14 -18.36
CA ALA A 79 0.58 -17.90 -17.16
C ALA A 79 1.47 -17.35 -16.03
N ILE A 80 0.97 -16.34 -15.34
CA ILE A 80 1.61 -15.73 -14.17
C ILE A 80 1.07 -16.41 -12.92
N LYS A 81 1.95 -16.80 -12.00
CA LYS A 81 1.59 -17.46 -10.74
C LYS A 81 1.29 -16.42 -9.66
N GLU A 82 2.21 -15.48 -9.46
CA GLU A 82 2.11 -14.43 -8.44
C GLU A 82 2.58 -13.10 -9.01
N VAL A 83 2.12 -12.00 -8.41
CA VAL A 83 2.67 -10.66 -8.65
C VAL A 83 3.17 -10.15 -7.30
N LEU A 84 4.48 -10.18 -7.10
CA LEU A 84 5.11 -9.87 -5.82
C LEU A 84 5.45 -8.38 -5.75
N MET A 85 4.73 -7.65 -4.91
CA MET A 85 4.94 -6.24 -4.63
C MET A 85 6.04 -6.04 -3.59
N GLN A 86 6.94 -5.09 -3.88
CA GLN A 86 7.94 -4.57 -2.96
C GLN A 86 7.81 -3.04 -2.89
N LEU A 87 7.99 -2.49 -1.69
CA LEU A 87 8.05 -1.05 -1.47
C LEU A 87 9.50 -0.57 -1.38
N GLY A 88 9.82 0.46 -2.14
CA GLY A 88 10.99 1.32 -2.00
C GLY A 88 10.58 2.77 -1.74
N TYR A 89 11.55 3.61 -1.42
CA TYR A 89 11.35 5.05 -1.34
C TYR A 89 12.59 5.80 -1.81
N SER A 90 12.40 7.01 -2.28
CA SER A 90 13.43 7.90 -2.79
C SER A 90 13.06 9.37 -2.57
N ASN A 91 13.99 10.28 -2.92
CA ASN A 91 13.75 11.72 -2.98
C ASN A 91 13.15 12.35 -1.70
N PHE A 92 13.54 11.87 -0.51
CA PHE A 92 13.09 12.47 0.75
C PHE A 92 13.61 13.91 0.88
N VAL A 93 12.70 14.81 1.24
CA VAL A 93 13.00 16.20 1.56
C VAL A 93 12.51 16.48 2.98
N ASP A 94 13.45 16.75 3.88
CA ASP A 94 13.19 17.37 5.19
C ASP A 94 12.89 18.85 4.94
N ALA A 95 11.60 19.20 4.96
CA ALA A 95 11.19 20.57 4.86
C ALA A 95 11.50 21.24 6.21
N LYS A 96 12.48 22.13 6.18
CA LYS A 96 12.83 23.02 7.30
C LYS A 96 11.74 24.08 7.53
N ALA A 97 10.48 23.67 7.56
CA ALA A 97 9.34 24.53 7.78
C ALA A 97 9.48 25.25 9.12
N LYS A 98 8.88 26.43 9.20
CA LYS A 98 9.00 27.33 10.35
C LYS A 98 8.60 26.68 11.69
N ASN A 99 7.69 25.69 11.65
CA ASN A 99 7.29 24.90 12.81
C ASN A 99 7.73 23.42 12.73
N GLY A 100 8.45 23.04 11.66
CA GLY A 100 9.04 21.74 11.44
C GLY A 100 10.26 21.47 12.32
N GLY A 101 10.70 20.22 12.35
CA GLY A 101 11.89 19.78 13.07
C GLY A 101 12.70 18.83 12.18
N LYS A 102 13.97 18.64 12.50
CA LYS A 102 14.84 17.76 11.71
C LYS A 102 14.35 16.32 11.76
N ASN A 103 14.09 15.72 10.61
CA ASN A 103 13.61 14.34 10.50
C ASN A 103 14.43 13.53 9.50
N SER A 104 14.31 12.21 9.61
CA SER A 104 14.77 11.27 8.59
C SER A 104 13.59 10.78 7.75
N ALA A 105 13.88 10.26 6.56
CA ALA A 105 12.89 9.59 5.73
C ALA A 105 12.18 8.47 6.50
N GLU A 106 12.93 7.72 7.31
CA GLU A 106 12.41 6.62 8.12
C GLU A 106 11.42 7.11 9.19
N ASP A 107 11.70 8.22 9.84
CA ASP A 107 10.79 8.80 10.84
C ASP A 107 9.50 9.32 10.20
N PHE A 108 9.61 9.91 9.01
CA PHE A 108 8.47 10.33 8.22
C PHE A 108 7.63 9.14 7.76
N LEU A 109 8.25 8.09 7.21
CA LEU A 109 7.55 6.86 6.80
C LEU A 109 6.79 6.19 7.95
N LYS A 110 7.32 6.24 9.19
CA LYS A 110 6.61 5.73 10.38
C LYS A 110 5.29 6.45 10.66
N GLN A 111 5.05 7.64 10.10
CA GLN A 111 3.81 8.38 10.26
C GLN A 111 2.68 7.90 9.34
N PHE A 112 2.98 6.97 8.43
CA PHE A 112 2.02 6.47 7.47
C PHE A 112 1.65 5.03 7.76
N LYS A 113 0.36 4.73 7.55
CA LYS A 113 -0.13 3.36 7.45
C LYS A 113 -0.67 3.11 6.05
N VAL A 114 -0.58 1.87 5.61
CA VAL A 114 -1.06 1.43 4.29
C VAL A 114 -2.02 0.26 4.45
N SER A 115 -3.11 0.32 3.70
CA SER A 115 -4.03 -0.79 3.50
C SER A 115 -4.08 -1.17 2.03
N LEU A 116 -4.18 -2.47 1.75
CA LEU A 116 -4.40 -3.00 0.41
C LEU A 116 -5.74 -3.72 0.39
N LEU A 117 -6.50 -3.45 -0.65
CA LEU A 117 -7.81 -4.04 -0.88
C LEU A 117 -7.87 -4.58 -2.30
N THR A 118 -8.54 -5.70 -2.49
CA THR A 118 -8.85 -6.24 -3.80
C THR A 118 -10.31 -5.97 -4.12
N VAL A 119 -10.56 -5.59 -5.37
CA VAL A 119 -11.89 -5.22 -5.87
C VAL A 119 -12.11 -5.98 -7.18
N GLY A 120 -13.04 -6.95 -7.18
CA GLY A 120 -13.38 -7.67 -8.41
C GLY A 120 -13.97 -6.76 -9.48
N VAL A 121 -13.66 -7.03 -10.76
CA VAL A 121 -14.05 -6.18 -11.90
C VAL A 121 -15.33 -6.68 -12.58
N GLU A 122 -15.99 -7.71 -12.05
CA GLU A 122 -17.18 -8.31 -12.65
C GLU A 122 -18.45 -7.44 -12.47
N GLY A 123 -18.53 -6.26 -13.10
CA GLY A 123 -19.78 -5.77 -13.70
C GLY A 123 -20.91 -5.20 -12.81
N GLY A 124 -20.69 -4.57 -11.66
CA GLY A 124 -21.78 -3.83 -10.98
C GLY A 124 -21.57 -3.36 -9.53
N ASN A 125 -22.51 -2.54 -9.05
CA ASN A 125 -22.50 -1.93 -7.71
C ASN A 125 -22.58 -2.98 -6.59
N GLY A 126 -21.48 -3.17 -5.85
CA GLY A 126 -21.51 -3.80 -4.52
C GLY A 126 -20.68 -5.08 -4.32
N TYR A 127 -19.58 -5.27 -5.04
CA TYR A 127 -18.67 -6.37 -4.75
C TYR A 127 -17.89 -6.16 -3.44
N PRO A 128 -17.58 -7.24 -2.70
CA PRO A 128 -16.86 -7.15 -1.44
C PRO A 128 -15.45 -6.62 -1.70
N LYS A 129 -15.10 -5.50 -1.05
CA LYS A 129 -13.70 -5.10 -0.93
C LYS A 129 -13.05 -6.03 0.08
N ASN A 130 -12.13 -6.88 -0.36
CA ASN A 130 -11.40 -7.76 0.55
C ASN A 130 -10.12 -7.06 0.98
N ILE A 131 -10.00 -6.80 2.28
CA ILE A 131 -8.80 -6.20 2.85
C ILE A 131 -7.75 -7.31 2.96
N ILE A 132 -6.71 -7.24 2.14
CA ILE A 132 -5.62 -8.21 2.18
C ILE A 132 -4.51 -7.76 3.14
N LEU A 133 -4.34 -6.45 3.32
CA LEU A 133 -3.43 -5.83 4.29
C LEU A 133 -4.17 -4.71 5.01
N ASP A 134 -4.26 -4.77 6.34
CA ASP A 134 -4.93 -3.75 7.13
C ASP A 134 -3.93 -2.88 7.91
N SER A 135 -3.81 -1.61 7.51
CA SER A 135 -3.23 -0.55 8.33
C SER A 135 -1.78 -0.82 8.78
N ALA A 136 -0.98 -1.47 7.94
CA ALA A 136 0.43 -1.75 8.23
C ALA A 136 1.27 -0.46 8.18
N ASN A 137 2.25 -0.35 9.07
CA ASN A 137 3.16 0.78 9.06
C ASN A 137 4.02 0.77 7.78
N LEU A 138 4.13 1.90 7.09
CA LEU A 138 4.82 1.97 5.80
C LEU A 138 6.32 1.68 5.92
N TYR A 139 6.95 2.09 7.03
CA TYR A 139 8.35 1.79 7.31
C TYR A 139 8.58 0.30 7.59
N ASP A 140 7.68 -0.36 8.32
CA ASP A 140 7.75 -1.81 8.53
C ASP A 140 7.51 -2.55 7.19
N LEU A 141 6.57 -2.11 6.35
CA LEU A 141 6.37 -2.71 5.01
C LEU A 141 7.63 -2.60 4.12
N TYR A 142 8.30 -1.46 4.13
CA TYR A 142 9.57 -1.27 3.42
C TYR A 142 10.65 -2.22 3.95
N ASN A 143 10.87 -2.27 5.26
CA ASN A 143 11.90 -3.13 5.84
C ASN A 143 11.62 -4.62 5.63
N MET A 144 10.36 -5.03 5.69
CA MET A 144 9.97 -6.40 5.36
C MET A 144 10.29 -6.71 3.90
N SER A 145 9.72 -5.93 2.96
CA SER A 145 9.75 -6.28 1.54
C SER A 145 11.09 -6.02 0.85
N ALA A 146 11.79 -4.94 1.21
CA ALA A 146 13.06 -4.55 0.58
C ALA A 146 14.30 -4.99 1.36
N LYS A 147 14.22 -5.07 2.69
CA LYS A 147 15.37 -5.43 3.55
C LYS A 147 15.31 -6.84 4.13
N LYS A 148 14.18 -7.56 3.95
CA LYS A 148 13.95 -8.89 4.52
C LYS A 148 14.11 -8.89 6.05
N ASP A 149 13.75 -7.78 6.69
CA ASP A 149 13.86 -7.64 8.14
C ASP A 149 12.83 -8.53 8.84
N LYS A 150 13.31 -9.36 9.77
CA LYS A 150 12.47 -10.36 10.46
C LYS A 150 11.49 -9.73 11.44
N ALA A 151 11.87 -8.64 12.11
CA ALA A 151 11.00 -8.00 13.08
C ALA A 151 9.84 -7.29 12.36
N ALA A 152 10.13 -6.62 11.24
CA ALA A 152 9.14 -6.04 10.37
C ALA A 152 8.20 -7.10 9.76
N TYR A 153 8.76 -8.23 9.31
CA TYR A 153 7.97 -9.37 8.83
C TYR A 153 6.95 -9.84 9.87
N GLU A 154 7.37 -10.08 11.11
CA GLU A 154 6.46 -10.53 12.19
C GLU A 154 5.39 -9.49 12.58
N LYS A 155 5.64 -8.20 12.35
CA LYS A 155 4.62 -7.16 12.54
C LYS A 155 3.60 -7.18 11.41
N VAL A 156 4.07 -7.19 10.16
CA VAL A 156 3.19 -7.15 8.98
C VAL A 156 2.39 -8.45 8.84
N LYS A 157 2.99 -9.60 9.17
CA LYS A 157 2.32 -10.92 9.19
C LYS A 157 1.05 -10.96 10.03
N LYS A 158 0.94 -10.11 11.06
CA LYS A 158 -0.25 -10.01 11.92
C LYS A 158 -1.39 -9.19 11.30
N LEU A 159 -1.09 -8.45 10.24
CA LEU A 159 -1.98 -7.48 9.60
C LEU A 159 -2.35 -7.88 8.17
N ILE A 160 -1.74 -8.93 7.65
CA ILE A 160 -1.93 -9.43 6.29
C ILE A 160 -2.60 -10.80 6.32
N GLU A 161 -3.50 -11.04 5.37
CA GLU A 161 -4.05 -12.38 5.18
C GLU A 161 -2.94 -13.35 4.72
N PRO A 162 -2.75 -14.51 5.37
CA PRO A 162 -1.55 -15.33 5.21
C PRO A 162 -1.22 -15.75 3.77
N GLY A 163 -2.23 -15.96 2.92
CA GLY A 163 -2.01 -16.35 1.52
C GLY A 163 -1.32 -15.26 0.69
N PHE A 164 -1.45 -13.99 1.07
CA PHE A 164 -0.87 -12.86 0.32
C PHE A 164 0.55 -12.53 0.78
N LEU A 165 1.07 -13.15 1.84
CA LEU A 165 2.44 -12.93 2.29
C LEU A 165 3.36 -14.02 1.75
N HIS A 166 4.28 -13.65 0.87
CA HIS A 166 5.28 -14.58 0.36
C HIS A 166 6.48 -14.69 1.33
N ASP A 167 7.13 -15.85 1.38
CA ASP A 167 8.22 -16.17 2.32
C ASP A 167 9.43 -15.23 2.23
N ASN A 168 9.62 -14.56 1.09
CA ASN A 168 10.67 -13.56 0.90
C ASN A 168 10.32 -12.16 1.45
N GLY A 169 9.14 -12.00 2.07
CA GLY A 169 8.66 -10.74 2.63
C GLY A 169 7.94 -9.83 1.63
N LYS A 170 7.76 -10.24 0.38
CA LYS A 170 6.94 -9.51 -0.60
C LYS A 170 5.46 -9.85 -0.44
N ILE A 171 4.61 -8.95 -0.91
CA ILE A 171 3.15 -9.15 -0.89
C ILE A 171 2.71 -9.64 -2.26
N ASN A 172 2.10 -10.81 -2.34
CA ASN A 172 1.42 -11.23 -3.56
C ASN A 172 0.15 -10.39 -3.74
N VAL A 173 0.06 -9.66 -4.83
CA VAL A 173 -1.10 -8.82 -5.19
C VAL A 173 -1.87 -9.36 -6.40
N ALA A 174 -1.50 -10.55 -6.89
CA ALA A 174 -2.28 -11.24 -7.92
C ALA A 174 -3.46 -11.95 -7.26
N THR A 175 -4.68 -11.46 -7.53
CA THR A 175 -5.90 -11.98 -6.91
C THR A 175 -6.95 -12.29 -7.95
N ILE A 176 -7.75 -13.32 -7.65
CA ILE A 176 -8.92 -13.73 -8.43
C ILE A 176 -10.05 -13.91 -7.43
N ASN A 177 -11.15 -13.16 -7.61
CA ASN A 177 -12.32 -13.21 -6.73
C ASN A 177 -11.98 -13.02 -5.25
N GLY A 178 -11.02 -12.14 -4.95
CA GLY A 178 -10.65 -11.80 -3.57
C GLY A 178 -9.72 -12.76 -2.85
N LYS A 179 -9.22 -13.79 -3.53
CA LYS A 179 -8.25 -14.76 -3.00
C LYS A 179 -6.97 -14.76 -3.84
N THR A 180 -5.91 -15.39 -3.35
CA THR A 180 -4.62 -15.42 -4.04
C THR A 180 -4.74 -16.21 -5.36
N ALA A 181 -4.10 -15.73 -6.43
CA ALA A 181 -4.14 -16.44 -7.72
C ALA A 181 -3.63 -17.91 -7.64
N PRO A 182 -2.63 -18.27 -6.81
CA PRO A 182 -2.21 -19.68 -6.64
C PRO A 182 -3.22 -20.59 -5.93
N GLU A 183 -4.19 -20.05 -5.18
CA GLU A 183 -5.32 -20.84 -4.67
C GLU A 183 -6.34 -21.20 -5.76
N TYR A 184 -6.21 -20.59 -6.94
CA TYR A 184 -6.94 -20.85 -8.17
C TYR A 184 -5.96 -21.26 -9.28
N ASP A 185 -6.49 -21.43 -10.49
CA ASP A 185 -5.70 -21.63 -11.71
C ASP A 185 -4.92 -20.35 -12.11
N GLY A 186 -4.16 -19.72 -11.21
CA GLY A 186 -3.20 -18.64 -11.50
C GLY A 186 -3.76 -17.50 -12.35
N VAL A 187 -2.88 -16.71 -12.95
CA VAL A 187 -3.22 -15.72 -13.98
C VAL A 187 -2.92 -16.33 -15.35
N PRO A 188 -3.88 -16.97 -16.05
CA PRO A 188 -3.63 -17.46 -17.41
C PRO A 188 -3.31 -16.30 -18.38
N LYS A 189 -2.89 -16.61 -19.60
CA LYS A 189 -2.78 -15.61 -20.69
C LYS A 189 -4.10 -14.89 -20.97
N ASP A 190 -5.21 -15.57 -20.67
CA ASP A 190 -6.57 -15.10 -20.94
C ASP A 190 -7.48 -15.45 -19.74
N PRO A 191 -7.57 -14.60 -18.69
CA PRO A 191 -8.71 -14.59 -17.79
C PRO A 191 -9.60 -13.38 -18.10
N PHE A 192 -10.91 -13.59 -17.95
CA PHE A 192 -11.96 -12.61 -18.20
C PHE A 192 -12.04 -11.48 -17.15
N ASP A 193 -11.30 -11.54 -16.04
CA ASP A 193 -11.37 -10.55 -14.96
C ASP A 193 -10.14 -10.62 -14.05
N PHE A 194 -9.40 -9.50 -13.91
CA PHE A 194 -8.42 -9.34 -12.83
C PHE A 194 -9.03 -8.40 -11.80
N ASP A 195 -8.99 -8.78 -10.52
CA ASP A 195 -9.36 -7.84 -9.47
C ASP A 195 -8.39 -6.64 -9.51
N LYS A 196 -8.93 -5.43 -9.35
CA LYS A 196 -8.13 -4.24 -9.12
C LYS A 196 -7.59 -4.26 -7.71
N VAL A 197 -6.36 -3.81 -7.53
CA VAL A 197 -5.78 -3.60 -6.20
C VAL A 197 -5.86 -2.12 -5.86
N GLU A 198 -6.66 -1.79 -4.86
CA GLU A 198 -6.76 -0.46 -4.28
C GLU A 198 -5.79 -0.37 -3.09
N MET A 199 -4.83 0.53 -3.18
CA MET A 199 -3.94 0.89 -2.08
C MET A 199 -4.40 2.19 -1.45
N VAL A 200 -4.49 2.20 -0.13
CA VAL A 200 -4.83 3.38 0.66
C VAL A 200 -3.69 3.70 1.61
N ILE A 201 -3.09 4.88 1.50
CA ILE A 201 -2.05 5.37 2.40
C ILE A 201 -2.62 6.51 3.24
N GLU A 202 -2.56 6.41 4.56
CA GLU A 202 -3.04 7.42 5.49
C GLU A 202 -1.89 8.01 6.29
N PHE A 203 -1.79 9.33 6.32
CA PHE A 203 -0.99 10.03 7.32
C PHE A 203 -1.73 9.91 8.65
N VAL A 204 -1.20 9.12 9.58
CA VAL A 204 -1.82 8.88 10.89
C VAL A 204 -2.02 10.21 11.62
N ASN A 205 -3.24 10.45 12.11
CA ASN A 205 -3.55 11.58 12.98
C ASN A 205 -3.20 11.26 14.44
N ASP A 206 -1.98 11.56 14.84
CA ASP A 206 -1.52 11.43 16.23
C ASP A 206 -1.70 12.75 16.97
N THR A 207 -2.58 12.75 17.96
CA THR A 207 -2.92 13.93 18.77
C THR A 207 -1.99 14.13 19.97
N THR A 208 -0.85 13.46 20.01
CA THR A 208 0.13 13.60 21.09
C THR A 208 0.82 14.96 21.04
N THR A 209 0.93 15.60 22.20
CA THR A 209 1.55 16.92 22.37
C THR A 209 2.81 16.86 23.23
N ASP A 210 3.71 17.83 23.03
CA ASP A 210 4.80 18.10 23.95
C ASP A 210 4.32 18.84 25.21
N SER A 211 5.25 19.12 26.12
CA SER A 211 4.99 19.87 27.36
C SER A 211 4.49 21.30 27.14
N SER A 212 4.64 21.84 25.93
CA SER A 212 4.18 23.17 25.54
C SER A 212 2.81 23.13 24.84
N GLY A 213 2.21 21.93 24.71
CA GLY A 213 0.92 21.73 24.03
C GLY A 213 1.02 21.74 22.50
N LYS A 214 2.22 21.70 21.92
CA LYS A 214 2.41 21.61 20.47
C LYS A 214 2.36 20.14 20.04
N MET A 215 1.60 19.83 18.98
CA MET A 215 1.57 18.45 18.47
C MET A 215 2.96 18.01 18.02
N LEU A 216 3.34 16.79 18.40
CA LEU A 216 4.63 16.20 18.05
C LEU A 216 4.79 16.03 16.53
N GLN A 217 3.70 15.77 15.81
CA GLN A 217 3.72 15.59 14.36
C GLN A 217 4.02 16.86 13.57
N ASN A 218 3.89 18.06 14.18
CA ASN A 218 4.26 19.31 13.51
C ASN A 218 5.71 19.33 13.02
N LYS A 219 6.57 18.48 13.58
CA LYS A 219 7.95 18.37 13.11
C LYS A 219 8.04 17.91 11.65
N TYR A 220 7.06 17.18 11.13
CA TYR A 220 7.02 16.66 9.75
C TYR A 220 6.34 17.61 8.75
N GLN A 221 6.06 18.85 9.17
CA GLN A 221 5.34 19.81 8.34
C GLN A 221 6.15 20.14 7.07
N GLY A 222 5.54 19.87 5.92
CA GLY A 222 6.12 20.14 4.60
C GLY A 222 7.07 19.05 4.11
N ASP A 223 7.41 18.05 4.94
CA ASP A 223 8.24 16.92 4.53
C ASP A 223 7.60 16.22 3.33
N SER A 224 8.45 15.67 2.47
CA SER A 224 8.00 14.90 1.32
C SER A 224 8.87 13.70 1.04
N VAL A 225 8.28 12.67 0.45
CA VAL A 225 8.97 11.45 0.01
C VAL A 225 8.30 10.89 -1.24
N GLU A 226 9.09 10.25 -2.09
CA GLU A 226 8.58 9.47 -3.21
C GLU A 226 8.60 7.99 -2.83
N LEU A 227 7.46 7.31 -3.02
CA LEU A 227 7.34 5.88 -2.84
C LEU A 227 7.46 5.19 -4.19
N ASP A 228 8.29 4.16 -4.26
CA ASP A 228 8.52 3.35 -5.45
C ASP A 228 7.96 1.94 -5.21
N PHE A 229 6.80 1.62 -5.79
CA PHE A 229 6.25 0.26 -5.76
C PHE A 229 6.76 -0.51 -6.98
N SER A 230 7.44 -1.62 -6.76
CA SER A 230 7.90 -2.51 -7.82
C SER A 230 7.14 -3.83 -7.76
N PHE A 231 6.74 -4.35 -8.93
CA PHE A 231 5.98 -5.58 -9.06
C PHE A 231 6.77 -6.60 -9.86
N GLU A 232 6.94 -7.79 -9.31
CA GLU A 232 7.63 -8.92 -9.94
C GLU A 232 6.62 -10.03 -10.25
N ALA A 233 6.36 -10.29 -11.53
CA ALA A 233 5.54 -11.43 -11.95
C ALA A 233 6.36 -12.72 -11.89
N THR A 234 5.83 -13.76 -11.25
CA THR A 234 6.45 -15.10 -11.18
C THR A 234 5.70 -16.09 -12.08
N GLN A 235 6.36 -17.17 -12.50
CA GLN A 235 5.78 -18.21 -13.35
C GLN A 235 5.55 -19.50 -12.56
N TRP A 236 4.70 -20.37 -13.11
CA TRP A 236 4.56 -21.75 -12.65
C TRP A 236 5.83 -22.56 -12.94
N ASN A 237 6.04 -23.65 -12.21
CA ASN A 237 7.22 -24.51 -12.38
C ASN A 237 7.19 -25.22 -13.75
N GLY A 238 8.28 -25.92 -14.10
CA GLY A 238 8.38 -26.64 -15.37
C GLY A 238 7.39 -27.80 -15.49
N LEU A 239 6.96 -28.05 -16.72
CA LEU A 239 6.16 -29.21 -17.14
C LEU A 239 7.01 -30.15 -18.01
N THR A 240 6.92 -31.45 -17.75
CA THR A 240 7.47 -32.47 -18.64
C THR A 240 6.62 -32.52 -19.92
N ILE A 241 7.20 -32.07 -21.04
CA ILE A 241 6.48 -31.90 -22.30
C ILE A 241 6.24 -33.25 -23.00
N ASP A 242 4.98 -33.67 -23.06
CA ASP A 242 4.50 -34.70 -23.98
C ASP A 242 4.06 -34.01 -25.28
N GLY A 243 4.84 -34.19 -26.34
CA GLY A 243 4.62 -33.55 -27.64
C GLY A 243 3.28 -33.90 -28.32
N LYS A 244 2.55 -34.93 -27.85
CA LYS A 244 1.20 -35.25 -28.37
C LYS A 244 0.07 -34.63 -27.54
N LYS A 245 0.35 -34.18 -26.32
CA LYS A 245 -0.66 -33.66 -25.38
C LYS A 245 -0.50 -32.18 -25.11
N HIS A 246 0.73 -31.69 -25.07
CA HIS A 246 1.05 -30.35 -24.57
C HIS A 246 1.46 -29.40 -25.70
N ALA A 247 1.96 -29.91 -26.82
CA ALA A 247 2.47 -29.11 -27.94
C ALA A 247 1.57 -29.20 -29.19
N ASP A 248 1.47 -28.10 -29.93
CA ASP A 248 0.83 -28.10 -31.25
C ASP A 248 1.77 -28.65 -32.34
N GLU A 249 1.28 -28.69 -33.59
CA GLU A 249 2.02 -29.18 -34.75
C GLU A 249 3.31 -28.41 -35.06
N ASN A 250 3.47 -27.20 -34.52
CA ASN A 250 4.65 -26.35 -34.66
C ASN A 250 5.58 -26.44 -33.43
N GLY A 251 5.24 -27.28 -32.44
CA GLY A 251 5.98 -27.41 -31.19
C GLY A 251 5.67 -26.34 -30.15
N TYR A 252 4.61 -25.54 -30.33
CA TYR A 252 4.17 -24.55 -29.36
C TYR A 252 3.45 -25.22 -28.20
N VAL A 253 3.96 -25.02 -26.97
CA VAL A 253 3.41 -25.64 -25.76
C VAL A 253 2.25 -24.81 -25.22
N LYS A 254 1.04 -25.09 -25.69
CA LYS A 254 -0.18 -24.38 -25.28
C LYS A 254 -0.49 -24.53 -23.78
N GLU A 255 -0.04 -25.63 -23.18
CA GLU A 255 -0.29 -25.88 -21.75
C GLU A 255 0.37 -24.83 -20.85
N ASN A 256 1.48 -24.23 -21.26
CA ASN A 256 2.17 -23.17 -20.51
C ASN A 256 1.42 -21.83 -20.50
N GLU A 257 0.36 -21.68 -21.32
CA GLU A 257 -0.54 -20.51 -21.27
C GLU A 257 -1.56 -20.60 -20.13
N ARG A 258 -1.67 -21.78 -19.50
CA ARG A 258 -2.59 -22.10 -18.40
C ARG A 258 -1.82 -22.13 -17.08
N ALA A 259 -2.53 -21.96 -15.98
CA ALA A 259 -1.92 -22.18 -14.67
C ALA A 259 -1.87 -23.66 -14.30
N HIS A 260 -1.13 -23.94 -13.22
CA HIS A 260 -0.73 -25.29 -12.84
C HIS A 260 -0.08 -26.05 -14.00
N SER A 261 0.57 -25.34 -14.92
CA SER A 261 1.32 -25.90 -16.04
C SER A 261 2.67 -26.43 -15.56
N GLU A 262 2.64 -27.30 -14.56
CA GLU A 262 3.81 -27.84 -13.86
C GLU A 262 3.61 -29.31 -13.53
N ASP A 263 4.72 -30.05 -13.45
CA ASP A 263 4.69 -31.42 -12.97
C ASP A 263 4.24 -31.45 -11.50
N LYS A 264 3.35 -32.39 -11.15
CA LYS A 264 2.88 -32.61 -9.77
C LYS A 264 3.87 -33.42 -8.94
#